data_AF-A0A4Y1ZR60-F1
#
_entry.id   AF-A0A4Y1ZR60-F1
#
_cell.length_a   1.000
_cell.length_b   1.000
_cell.length_c   1.000
_cell.angle_alpha   90.00
_cell.angle_beta   90.00
_cell.angle_gamma   90.00
#
_symmetry.space_group_name_H-M   'P 1'
#
loop_
_entity.id
_entity.type
_entity.pdbx_description
1 polymer ?
#
loop_
_entity_poly.entity_id
_entity_poly.type
_entity_poly.pdbx_seq_one_letter_code
_entity_poly.pdbx_strand_id
1 'polypeptide(L)'
;KKRIKYGSKLLKDLRQRFGKEYLGELLQKQNEKHLRNHQVEEIVLVGDDNTKRLFWALAKISESIPRRDGKIRTVKLKTQHGTDLRPIQRIYPLEIYSNESVDKELGGEESNSLDVSDNQNKLAPADGVIMRKYTSSGR
;
A
#
# COMPACT_ATOMS: atom_id res chain seq x y z
N LYS A 1 34.24 -23.63 -6.28
CA LYS A 1 34.62 -22.22 -6.60
C LYS A 1 33.80 -21.59 -7.75
N LYS A 2 33.60 -22.27 -8.91
CA LYS A 2 32.86 -21.70 -10.07
C LYS A 2 31.40 -21.30 -9.77
N ARG A 3 30.63 -22.16 -9.09
CA ARG A 3 29.22 -21.89 -8.71
C ARG A 3 29.06 -20.67 -7.79
N ILE A 4 29.95 -20.51 -6.81
CA ILE A 4 29.93 -19.34 -5.90
C ILE A 4 30.21 -18.05 -6.68
N LYS A 5 31.24 -18.04 -7.54
CA LYS A 5 31.54 -16.88 -8.41
C LYS A 5 30.36 -16.52 -9.33
N TYR A 6 29.71 -17.52 -9.91
CA TYR A 6 28.53 -17.31 -10.76
C TYR A 6 27.36 -16.71 -9.96
N GLY A 7 27.08 -17.24 -8.77
CA GLY A 7 26.03 -16.70 -7.89
C GLY A 7 26.30 -15.25 -7.47
N SER A 8 27.53 -14.92 -7.07
CA SER A 8 27.91 -13.54 -6.74
C SER A 8 27.76 -12.58 -7.93
N LYS A 9 28.12 -13.03 -9.14
CA LYS A 9 27.93 -12.25 -10.36
C LYS A 9 26.45 -12.00 -10.63
N LEU A 10 25.62 -13.04 -10.55
CA LEU A 10 24.18 -12.92 -10.78
C LEU A 10 23.50 -11.95 -9.80
N LEU A 11 23.84 -12.04 -8.51
CA LEU A 11 23.31 -11.11 -7.49
C LEU A 11 23.73 -9.67 -7.75
N LYS A 12 24.98 -9.46 -8.18
CA LYS A 12 25.47 -8.12 -8.54
C LYS A 12 24.71 -7.58 -9.74
N ASP A 13 24.55 -8.39 -10.79
CA ASP A 13 23.87 -8.00 -12.02
C ASP A 13 22.39 -7.70 -11.73
N LEU A 14 21.72 -8.53 -10.93
CA LEU A 14 20.32 -8.32 -10.52
C LEU A 14 20.18 -7.02 -9.71
N ARG A 15 21.06 -6.77 -8.73
CA ARG A 15 21.04 -5.54 -7.93
C ARG A 15 21.27 -4.30 -8.79
N GLN A 16 22.16 -4.38 -9.78
CA GLN A 16 22.43 -3.27 -10.70
C GLN A 16 21.23 -3.00 -11.61
N ARG A 17 20.64 -4.04 -12.22
CA ARG A 17 19.46 -3.89 -13.08
C ARG A 17 18.27 -3.36 -12.30
N PHE A 18 17.97 -3.97 -11.16
CA PHE A 18 16.90 -3.51 -10.27
C PHE A 18 17.11 -2.05 -9.87
N GLY A 19 18.32 -1.67 -9.44
CA GLY A 19 18.61 -0.29 -9.08
C GLY A 19 18.47 0.70 -10.24
N LYS A 20 18.78 0.30 -11.48
CA LYS A 20 18.69 1.18 -12.66
C LYS A 20 17.26 1.31 -13.18
N GLU A 21 16.55 0.19 -13.31
CA GLU A 21 15.20 0.14 -13.86
C GLU A 21 14.17 0.63 -12.85
N TYR A 22 14.12 0.00 -11.66
CA TYR A 22 13.11 0.33 -10.66
C TYR A 22 13.25 1.74 -10.10
N LEU A 23 14.48 2.19 -9.80
CA LEU A 23 14.68 3.55 -9.28
C LEU A 23 14.40 4.62 -10.35
N GLY A 24 14.72 4.32 -11.62
CA GLY A 24 14.41 5.20 -12.74
C GLY A 24 12.90 5.40 -12.91
N GLU A 25 12.14 4.30 -12.91
CA GLU A 25 10.68 4.33 -12.95
C GLU A 25 10.07 5.04 -11.73
N LEU A 26 10.63 4.80 -10.53
CA LEU A 26 10.14 5.42 -9.30
C LEU A 26 10.33 6.93 -9.31
N LEU A 27 11.47 7.43 -9.79
CA LEU A 27 11.74 8.87 -9.92
C LEU A 27 10.81 9.55 -10.94
N GLN A 28 10.55 8.91 -12.09
CA GLN A 28 9.59 9.42 -13.05
C GLN A 28 8.19 9.54 -12.43
N LYS A 29 7.71 8.49 -11.75
CA LYS A 29 6.43 8.50 -11.05
C LYS A 29 6.37 9.52 -9.91
N GLN A 30 7.48 9.77 -9.20
CA GLN A 30 7.50 10.76 -8.11
C GLN A 30 7.26 12.18 -8.64
N ASN A 31 7.81 12.52 -9.80
CA ASN A 31 7.64 13.84 -10.40
C ASN A 31 6.18 14.11 -10.80
N GLU A 32 5.46 13.09 -11.24
CA GLU A 32 4.01 13.18 -11.53
C GLU A 32 3.17 13.39 -10.26
N LYS A 33 3.63 12.86 -9.10
CA LYS A 33 2.89 12.88 -7.84
C LYS A 33 2.82 14.25 -7.16
N HIS A 34 3.67 15.22 -7.52
CA HIS A 34 3.61 16.57 -6.92
C HIS A 34 2.29 17.31 -7.16
N LEU A 35 1.45 16.83 -8.08
CA LEU A 35 0.14 17.40 -8.41
C LEU A 35 -1.05 16.67 -7.76
N ARG A 36 -0.84 15.49 -7.15
CA ARG A 36 -1.94 14.70 -6.57
C ARG A 36 -2.27 15.21 -5.16
N ASN A 37 -3.50 15.68 -4.98
CA ASN A 37 -4.05 15.93 -3.65
C ASN A 37 -4.39 14.60 -2.96
N HIS A 38 -4.10 14.50 -1.67
CA HIS A 38 -4.49 13.35 -0.86
C HIS A 38 -6.01 13.28 -0.75
N GLN A 39 -6.59 12.11 -1.02
CA GLN A 39 -8.04 11.91 -0.98
C GLN A 39 -8.46 11.39 0.39
N VAL A 40 -9.66 11.78 0.83
CA VAL A 40 -10.31 11.15 1.99
C VAL A 40 -10.58 9.68 1.64
N GLU A 41 -10.46 8.80 2.63
CA GLU A 41 -10.51 7.33 2.53
C GLU A 41 -9.29 6.65 1.87
N GLU A 42 -8.25 7.40 1.49
CA GLU A 42 -7.01 6.85 0.92
C GLU A 42 -6.12 6.16 1.98
N ILE A 43 -5.47 5.05 1.61
CA ILE A 43 -4.48 4.35 2.45
C ILE A 43 -3.09 4.91 2.18
N VAL A 44 -2.40 5.33 3.24
CA VAL A 44 -1.13 6.03 3.19
C VAL A 44 -0.16 5.52 4.26
N LEU A 45 1.13 5.76 4.06
CA LEU A 45 2.16 5.56 5.07
C LEU A 45 2.35 6.83 5.90
N VAL A 46 2.51 6.66 7.20
CA VAL A 46 2.71 7.74 8.17
C VAL A 46 4.17 7.83 8.57
N GLY A 47 4.81 8.93 8.18
CA GLY A 47 6.21 9.20 8.49
C GLY A 47 6.42 9.52 9.96
N ASP A 48 7.26 8.71 10.61
CA ASP A 48 7.77 8.92 11.96
C ASP A 48 9.30 8.97 11.94
N ASP A 49 9.87 9.93 12.65
CA ASP A 49 11.33 10.14 12.71
C ASP A 49 12.03 9.09 13.55
N ASN A 50 11.30 8.45 14.47
CA ASN A 50 11.85 7.47 15.40
C ASN A 50 11.95 6.07 14.78
N THR A 51 11.26 5.84 13.67
CA THR A 51 11.18 4.54 13.02
C THR A 51 11.72 4.58 11.60
N LYS A 52 12.37 3.49 11.18
CA LYS A 52 12.80 3.36 9.79
C LYS A 52 11.57 3.35 8.89
N ARG A 53 11.70 3.87 7.68
CA ARG A 53 10.62 3.91 6.68
C ARG A 53 9.91 2.57 6.43
N LEU A 54 10.63 1.46 6.55
CA LEU A 54 10.07 0.10 6.43
C LEU A 54 9.03 -0.23 7.52
N PHE A 55 9.06 0.47 8.66
CA PHE A 55 8.18 0.27 9.80
C PHE A 55 7.22 1.46 10.01
N TRP A 56 7.14 2.37 9.05
CA TRP A 56 6.13 3.43 9.09
C TRP A 56 4.74 2.81 9.09
N ALA A 57 3.87 3.34 9.95
CA ALA A 57 2.53 2.80 10.12
C ALA A 57 1.69 3.05 8.85
N LEU A 58 0.85 2.08 8.51
CA LEU A 58 -0.22 2.27 7.53
C LEU A 58 -1.42 2.91 8.23
N ALA A 59 -2.01 3.90 7.58
CA ALA A 59 -3.21 4.57 8.06
C ALA A 59 -4.14 4.95 6.91
N LYS A 60 -5.41 5.11 7.24
CA LYS A 60 -6.44 5.62 6.33
C LYS A 60 -6.69 7.10 6.60
N ILE A 61 -6.73 7.94 5.57
CA ILE A 61 -7.11 9.34 5.73
C ILE A 61 -8.61 9.41 6.02
N SER A 62 -8.98 9.79 7.23
CA SER A 62 -10.38 9.93 7.64
C SER A 62 -10.94 11.30 7.26
N GLU A 63 -10.17 12.37 7.46
CA GLU A 63 -10.61 13.75 7.21
C GLU A 63 -9.39 14.61 6.82
N SER A 64 -9.61 15.60 5.95
CA SER A 64 -8.61 16.63 5.63
C SER A 64 -9.01 17.96 6.27
N ILE A 65 -8.04 18.65 6.89
CA ILE A 65 -8.28 19.90 7.62
C ILE A 65 -7.66 21.06 6.84
N PRO A 66 -8.46 21.81 6.06
CA PRO A 66 -8.00 23.03 5.40
C PRO A 66 -7.89 24.19 6.40
N ARG A 67 -6.98 25.13 6.13
CA ARG A 67 -6.92 26.41 6.84
C ARG A 67 -7.78 27.45 6.09
N ARG A 68 -7.83 28.68 6.60
CA ARG A 68 -8.48 29.85 5.98
C ARG A 68 -8.12 30.11 4.52
N ASP A 69 -6.95 29.68 4.06
CA ASP A 69 -6.49 29.82 2.67
C ASP A 69 -6.92 28.64 1.76
N GLY A 70 -7.76 27.73 2.26
CA GLY A 70 -8.23 26.55 1.52
C GLY A 70 -7.18 25.43 1.38
N LYS A 71 -5.94 25.65 1.84
CA LYS A 71 -4.86 24.66 1.73
C LYS A 71 -4.91 23.66 2.88
N ILE A 72 -4.93 22.36 2.54
CA ILE A 72 -4.85 21.26 3.49
C ILE A 72 -3.42 21.21 4.04
N ARG A 73 -3.27 21.40 5.36
CA ARG A 73 -1.97 21.30 6.05
C ARG A 73 -1.89 20.09 6.98
N THR A 74 -3.04 19.65 7.51
CA THR A 74 -3.14 18.56 8.47
C THR A 74 -4.23 17.60 8.01
N VAL A 75 -4.00 16.31 8.23
CA VAL A 75 -4.98 15.26 8.00
C VAL A 75 -5.21 14.47 9.27
N LYS A 76 -6.43 13.97 9.43
CA LYS A 76 -6.82 13.03 10.47
C LYS A 76 -6.73 11.63 9.89
N LEU A 77 -5.99 10.78 10.59
CA LEU A 77 -5.64 9.45 10.16
C LEU A 77 -6.24 8.43 11.09
N LYS A 78 -6.76 7.34 10.53
CA LYS A 78 -7.22 6.18 11.27
C LYS A 78 -6.21 5.06 11.11
N THR A 79 -5.57 4.70 12.21
CA THR A 79 -4.60 3.61 12.33
C THR A 79 -5.25 2.48 13.15
N GLN A 80 -4.67 1.28 13.15
CA GLN A 80 -5.15 0.17 13.99
C GLN A 80 -5.22 0.52 15.49
N HIS A 81 -4.36 1.45 15.95
CA HIS A 81 -4.26 1.84 17.35
C HIS A 81 -5.14 3.03 17.74
N GLY A 82 -5.84 3.65 16.78
CA GLY A 82 -6.64 4.83 17.05
C GLY A 82 -6.57 5.88 15.95
N THR A 83 -6.82 7.14 16.33
CA THR A 83 -6.89 8.25 15.40
C THR A 83 -5.81 9.28 15.72
N ASP A 84 -5.02 9.66 14.72
CA ASP A 84 -3.89 10.59 14.86
C ASP A 84 -4.05 11.79 13.91
N LEU A 85 -3.58 12.96 14.34
CA LEU A 85 -3.45 14.13 13.48
C LEU A 85 -2.00 14.28 13.02
N ARG A 86 -1.78 14.36 11.71
CA ARG A 86 -0.44 14.50 11.13
C ARG A 86 -0.40 15.59 10.07
N PRO A 87 0.70 16.37 9.98
CA PRO A 87 0.92 17.27 8.87
C PRO A 87 0.99 16.50 7.55
N ILE A 88 0.50 17.09 6.46
CA ILE A 88 0.50 16.47 5.13
C ILE A 88 1.90 16.09 4.64
N GLN A 89 2.93 16.79 5.11
CA GLN A 89 4.34 16.51 4.82
C GLN A 89 4.82 15.17 5.39
N ARG A 90 4.11 14.62 6.38
CA ARG A 90 4.40 13.30 6.98
C ARG A 90 3.55 12.19 6.37
N ILE A 91 2.80 12.48 5.33
CA ILE A 91 1.93 11.52 4.66
C ILE A 91 2.57 11.12 3.35
N TYR A 92 2.70 9.80 3.14
CA TYR A 92 3.33 9.24 1.95
C TYR A 92 2.34 8.30 1.26
N PRO A 93 1.91 8.61 0.03
CA PRO A 93 1.00 7.75 -0.73
C PRO A 93 1.68 6.44 -1.12
N LEU A 94 0.88 5.39 -1.25
CA LEU A 94 1.35 4.10 -1.75
C LEU A 94 1.60 4.15 -3.27
N GLU A 95 2.38 3.20 -3.77
CA GLU A 95 2.66 3.04 -5.21
C GLU A 95 1.57 2.24 -5.95
N ILE A 96 0.44 2.01 -5.29
CA ILE A 96 -0.65 1.17 -5.78
C ILE A 96 -1.88 2.06 -5.97
N TYR A 97 -2.53 1.92 -7.12
CA TYR A 97 -3.77 2.60 -7.45
C TYR A 97 -4.84 1.56 -7.76
N SER A 98 -6.04 1.72 -7.22
CA SER A 98 -7.19 0.97 -7.70
C SER A 98 -7.56 1.51 -9.08
N ASN A 99 -7.51 0.66 -10.11
CA ASN A 99 -7.96 0.99 -11.46
C ASN A 99 -9.48 0.84 -11.60
N GLU A 100 -10.21 1.00 -10.50
CA GLU A 100 -11.67 0.93 -10.52
C GLU A 100 -12.20 2.30 -10.93
N SER A 101 -12.36 2.48 -12.24
CA SER A 101 -13.28 3.46 -12.78
C SER A 101 -14.69 3.05 -12.33
N VAL A 102 -15.09 3.49 -11.15
CA VAL A 102 -16.49 3.42 -10.74
C VAL A 102 -17.20 4.50 -11.54
N ASP A 103 -17.78 4.10 -12.66
CA ASP A 103 -18.75 4.88 -13.40
C ASP A 103 -19.90 5.19 -12.43
N LYS A 104 -19.84 6.36 -11.79
CA LYS A 104 -20.95 6.87 -10.98
C LYS A 104 -22.02 7.40 -11.94
N GLU A 105 -22.90 6.51 -12.37
CA GLU A 105 -24.22 6.94 -12.82
C GLU A 105 -25.02 7.48 -11.63
N LEU A 106 -25.61 8.66 -11.83
CA LEU A 106 -26.46 9.37 -10.90
C LEU A 106 -27.86 8.77 -10.91
N GLY A 107 -28.42 8.43 -9.74
CA GLY A 107 -29.86 8.48 -9.53
C GLY A 107 -30.47 7.42 -8.63
N GLY A 108 -31.15 7.88 -7.57
CA GLY A 108 -32.39 7.26 -7.08
C GLY A 108 -32.26 6.28 -5.92
N GLU A 109 -32.67 6.73 -4.74
CA GLU A 109 -32.97 5.92 -3.56
C GLU A 109 -34.05 4.88 -3.88
N GLU A 110 -33.97 3.69 -3.27
CA GLU A 110 -35.09 3.10 -2.52
C GLU A 110 -34.63 1.87 -1.74
N SER A 111 -35.12 1.78 -0.51
CA SER A 111 -34.82 0.72 0.46
C SER A 111 -35.57 -0.55 0.09
N ASN A 112 -35.00 -1.73 0.29
CA ASN A 112 -35.75 -2.90 0.78
C ASN A 112 -34.84 -3.97 1.39
N SER A 113 -35.31 -4.51 2.51
CA SER A 113 -34.77 -5.59 3.33
C SER A 113 -35.11 -6.99 2.80
N LEU A 114 -34.50 -8.03 3.41
CA LEU A 114 -34.85 -9.48 3.39
C LEU A 114 -34.34 -10.24 2.15
N ASP A 115 -33.88 -11.49 2.17
CA ASP A 115 -33.63 -12.52 3.19
C ASP A 115 -32.65 -13.54 2.56
N VAL A 116 -32.08 -14.40 3.40
CA VAL A 116 -31.25 -15.58 3.13
C VAL A 116 -31.78 -16.46 1.99
N SER A 117 -30.88 -16.98 1.15
CA SER A 117 -31.01 -18.37 0.66
C SER A 117 -29.66 -18.99 0.34
N ASP A 118 -29.53 -20.22 0.85
CA ASP A 118 -28.44 -21.15 0.62
C ASP A 118 -28.13 -21.36 -0.87
N ASN A 119 -26.85 -21.52 -1.20
CA ASN A 119 -26.49 -22.40 -2.30
C ASN A 119 -25.16 -23.10 -2.02
N GLN A 120 -25.31 -24.38 -1.66
CA GLN A 120 -24.25 -25.36 -1.59
C GLN A 120 -23.61 -25.51 -2.97
N ASN A 121 -22.29 -25.31 -3.06
CA ASN A 121 -21.50 -25.95 -4.09
C ASN A 121 -20.25 -26.57 -3.45
N LYS A 122 -20.37 -27.87 -3.22
CA LYS A 122 -19.34 -28.82 -2.84
C LYS A 122 -18.37 -28.99 -4.01
N LEU A 123 -17.06 -28.81 -3.80
CA LEU A 123 -15.96 -29.41 -4.59
C LEU A 123 -14.61 -29.18 -3.86
N ALA A 124 -14.09 -30.24 -3.25
CA ALA A 124 -12.66 -30.44 -2.98
C ALA A 124 -12.17 -31.52 -3.97
N PRO A 125 -10.87 -31.78 -4.19
CA PRO A 125 -9.67 -31.31 -3.47
C PRO A 125 -8.56 -30.76 -4.39
N ALA A 126 -7.57 -30.06 -3.84
CA ALA A 126 -6.27 -29.94 -4.51
C ALA A 126 -5.15 -29.76 -3.49
N ASP A 127 -4.17 -30.64 -3.63
CA ASP A 127 -2.96 -30.80 -2.84
C ASP A 127 -2.07 -29.56 -2.78
N GLY A 128 -1.24 -29.49 -1.74
CA GLY A 128 0.02 -28.74 -1.80
C GLY A 128 0.34 -27.86 -0.61
N VAL A 129 0.33 -28.39 0.61
CA VAL A 129 1.03 -27.77 1.74
C VAL A 129 2.54 -27.74 1.43
N ILE A 130 3.09 -26.57 1.09
CA ILE A 130 4.55 -26.35 1.13
C ILE A 130 4.83 -25.27 2.18
N MET A 131 4.69 -25.66 3.45
CA MET A 131 5.27 -24.94 4.57
C MET A 131 6.77 -25.26 4.64
N ARG A 132 7.62 -24.50 3.95
CA ARG A 132 9.07 -24.55 4.20
C ARG A 132 9.35 -23.93 5.57
N LYS A 133 9.57 -24.81 6.55
CA LYS A 133 10.11 -24.48 7.88
C LYS A 133 11.53 -23.95 7.69
N TYR A 134 11.77 -22.68 8.02
CA TYR A 134 13.12 -22.20 8.28
C TYR A 134 13.40 -22.45 9.77
N THR A 135 13.99 -23.59 10.10
CA THR A 135 14.67 -23.75 11.40
C THR A 135 16.12 -23.35 11.21
N SER A 136 16.43 -22.16 11.68
CA SER A 136 17.78 -21.69 11.96
C SER A 136 18.32 -22.48 13.15
N SER A 137 19.28 -23.36 12.92
CA SER A 137 20.24 -23.74 13.95
C SER A 137 21.62 -23.90 13.33
N GLY A 138 22.39 -22.82 13.39
CA GLY A 138 23.83 -22.84 13.19
C GLY A 138 24.54 -23.42 14.41
N ARG A 139 25.59 -24.19 14.13
CA ARG A 139 26.76 -24.34 14.97
C ARG A 139 27.97 -24.45 14.06
#